data_AF-A0A094IZC1-F1
#
_entry.id   AF-A0A094IZC1-F1
#
_cell.length_a   1.000
_cell.length_b   1.000
_cell.length_c   1.000
_cell.angle_alpha   90.00
_cell.angle_beta   90.00
_cell.angle_gamma   90.00
#
_symmetry.space_group_name_H-M   'P 1'
#
loop_
_entity.id
_entity.type
_entity.pdbx_description
1 polymer ?
#
loop_
_entity_poly.entity_id
_entity_poly.type
_entity_poly.pdbx_seq_one_letter_code
_entity_poly.pdbx_strand_id
1 'polypeptide(L)' 'MNYETGEVFCIEEERYDAETFLRFLQLVLERYPTGKIVMILDNARIHHAKLIQPFLKEHEDRLELVFCHHTVRN' A
#
# COMPACT_ATOMS: atom_id res chain seq x y z
N MET A 1 -8.86 4.88 2.36
CA MET A 1 -9.69 5.79 3.15
C MET A 1 -8.81 6.43 4.21
N ASN A 2 -8.68 7.75 4.22
CA ASN A 2 -8.05 8.45 5.33
C ASN A 2 -9.04 8.42 6.51
N TYR A 3 -8.60 7.86 7.64
CA TYR A 3 -9.47 7.66 8.81
C TYR A 3 -9.83 8.97 9.51
N GLU A 4 -8.97 9.99 9.42
CA GLU A 4 -9.18 11.28 10.09
C GLU A 4 -10.13 12.19 9.30
N THR A 5 -10.01 12.16 7.97
CA THR A 5 -10.78 13.06 7.09
C THR A 5 -11.96 12.39 6.41
N GLY A 6 -12.02 11.05 6.40
CA GLY A 6 -13.00 10.28 5.64
C GLY A 6 -12.75 10.24 4.13
N GLU A 7 -11.63 10.81 3.65
CA GLU A 7 -11.33 10.86 2.22
C GLU A 7 -11.08 9.46 1.64
N VAL A 8 -11.76 9.14 0.55
CA VAL A 8 -11.56 7.89 -0.19
C VAL A 8 -10.80 8.20 -1.47
N PHE A 9 -9.57 7.72 -1.55
CA PHE A 9 -8.78 7.72 -2.77
C PHE A 9 -8.87 6.33 -3.41
N CYS A 10 -9.43 6.28 -4.62
CA CYS A 10 -9.58 5.05 -5.40
C CYS A 10 -8.86 5.22 -6.73
N ILE A 11 -8.19 4.15 -7.16
CA ILE A 11 -7.63 4.02 -8.49
C ILE A 11 -8.23 2.75 -9.08
N GLU A 12 -8.86 2.88 -10.25
CA GLU A 12 -9.37 1.75 -11.03
C GLU A 12 -8.39 1.46 -12.16
N GLU A 13 -7.91 0.22 -12.24
CA GLU A 13 -6.93 -0.23 -13.23
C GLU A 13 -7.42 -1.55 -13.83
N GLU A 14 -7.30 -1.72 -15.15
CA GLU A 14 -7.72 -2.94 -15.85
C GLU A 14 -6.91 -4.17 -15.45
N ARG A 15 -5.67 -3.98 -14.97
CA ARG A 15 -4.77 -5.04 -14.51
C ARG A 15 -4.10 -4.68 -13.19
N TYR A 16 -4.35 -5.53 -12.20
CA TYR A 16 -3.64 -5.51 -10.92
C TYR A 16 -2.39 -6.39 -11.03
N ASP A 17 -1.29 -5.80 -11.49
CA ASP A 17 0.06 -6.38 -11.47
C ASP A 17 1.00 -5.60 -10.53
N ALA A 18 2.20 -6.13 -10.29
CA ALA A 18 3.14 -5.52 -9.36
C ALA A 18 3.60 -4.12 -9.78
N GLU A 19 3.56 -3.79 -11.08
CA GLU A 19 3.90 -2.46 -11.58
C GLU A 19 2.78 -1.47 -11.30
N THR A 20 1.52 -1.86 -11.52
CA THR A 20 0.35 -1.06 -11.14
C THR A 20 0.33 -0.78 -9.65
N PHE A 21 0.66 -1.78 -8.82
CA PHE A 21 0.76 -1.57 -7.38
C PHE A 21 1.92 -0.62 -7.00
N LEU A 22 3.07 -0.70 -7.67
CA LEU A 22 4.17 0.26 -7.46
C LEU A 22 3.75 1.70 -7.79
N ARG A 23 3.08 1.91 -8.93
CA ARG A 23 2.53 3.24 -9.30
C ARG A 23 1.55 3.75 -8.25
N PHE A 24 0.71 2.86 -7.72
CA PHE A 24 -0.21 3.21 -6.63
C PHE A 24 0.53 3.73 -5.39
N LEU A 25 1.61 3.07 -4.96
CA LEU A 25 2.40 3.53 -3.81
C LEU A 25 3.05 4.90 -4.04
N GLN A 26 3.54 5.15 -5.27
CA GLN A 26 4.09 6.46 -5.64
C GLN A 26 3.04 7.57 -5.53
N LEU A 27 1.84 7.34 -6.10
CA LEU A 27 0.74 8.30 -6.04
C LEU A 27 0.29 8.59 -4.60
N VAL A 28 0.31 7.57 -3.72
CA VAL A 28 0.00 7.74 -2.30
C VAL A 28 1.02 8.64 -1.60
N LEU A 29 2.32 8.48 -1.87
CA LEU A 29 3.36 9.35 -1.31
C LEU A 29 3.25 10.79 -1.83
N GLU A 30 2.93 10.98 -3.10
CA GLU A 30 2.69 12.31 -3.67
C GLU A 30 1.46 12.99 -3.05
N ARG A 31 0.38 12.23 -2.86
CA ARG A 31 -0.88 12.73 -2.30
C ARG A 31 -0.77 13.12 -0.82
N TYR A 32 0.08 12.41 -0.08
CA TYR A 32 0.36 12.64 1.35
C TYR A 32 1.86 12.95 1.54
N PRO A 33 2.30 14.18 1.18
CA PRO A 33 3.72 14.53 1.13
C PRO A 33 4.39 14.52 2.52
N THR A 34 3.61 14.56 3.60
CA THR A 34 4.10 14.57 4.99
C THR A 34 3.44 13.47 5.82
N GLY A 35 4.10 13.07 6.91
CA GLY A 35 3.58 12.08 7.87
C GLY A 35 3.83 10.63 7.48
N LYS A 36 3.77 9.73 8.47
CA LYS A 36 3.92 8.29 8.23
C LYS A 36 2.62 7.71 7.67
N ILE A 37 2.75 6.88 6.63
CA ILE A 37 1.63 6.21 5.99
C ILE A 37 1.66 4.74 6.41
N VAL A 38 0.59 4.31 7.08
CA VAL A 38 0.37 2.89 7.40
C VAL A 38 -0.75 2.39 6.50
N MET A 39 -0.45 1.40 5.66
CA MET A 39 -1.37 0.85 4.68
C MET A 39 -1.76 -0.57 5.07
N ILE A 40 -3.05 -0.78 5.31
CA ILE A 40 -3.60 -2.09 5.63
C ILE A 40 -4.02 -2.79 4.33
N LEU A 41 -3.39 -3.92 4.03
CA LEU A 41 -3.58 -4.67 2.79
C LEU A 41 -4.08 -6.10 3.08
N ASP A 42 -4.74 -6.71 2.10
CA ASP A 42 -4.97 -8.16 2.11
C ASP A 42 -3.65 -8.92 1.86
N ASN A 43 -3.59 -10.21 2.15
CA ASN A 43 -2.35 -10.99 1.95
C ASN A 43 -2.15 -11.46 0.50
N ALA A 44 -2.54 -10.64 -0.48
CA ALA A 44 -2.39 -10.98 -1.89
C ALA A 44 -0.91 -11.10 -2.28
N ARG A 45 -0.58 -12.09 -3.12
CA ARG A 45 0.81 -12.39 -3.54
C ARG A 45 1.50 -11.21 -4.22
N ILE A 46 0.73 -10.31 -4.83
CA ILE A 46 1.19 -9.14 -5.55
C ILE A 46 1.96 -8.16 -4.64
N HIS A 47 1.54 -8.02 -3.39
CA HIS A 47 2.18 -7.15 -2.40
C HIS A 47 3.50 -7.71 -1.85
N HIS A 48 3.83 -8.96 -2.20
CA HIS A 48 5.09 -9.62 -1.84
C HIS A 48 6.04 -9.74 -3.04
N ALA A 49 5.71 -9.11 -4.18
CA ALA A 49 6.56 -9.17 -5.37
C ALA A 49 7.96 -8.62 -5.07
N LYS A 50 9.01 -9.26 -5.61
CA LYS A 50 10.39 -8.79 -5.42
C LYS A 50 10.62 -7.40 -6.02
N LEU A 51 9.84 -7.03 -7.03
CA LEU A 51 9.92 -5.76 -7.75
C LEU A 51 9.69 -4.55 -6.82
N ILE A 52 8.80 -4.68 -5.84
CA ILE A 52 8.40 -3.58 -4.94
C ILE A 52 9.30 -3.47 -3.70
N GLN A 53 10.08 -4.50 -3.38
CA GLN A 53 10.92 -4.51 -2.18
C GLN A 53 11.97 -3.38 -2.13
N PRO A 54 12.68 -3.03 -3.22
CA PRO A 54 13.60 -1.89 -3.21
C PRO A 54 12.90 -0.58 -2.88
N PHE A 55 11.72 -0.36 -3.44
CA PHE A 55 10.92 0.85 -3.21
C PHE A 55 10.44 0.93 -1.75
N LEU A 56 9.94 -0.18 -1.19
CA LEU A 56 9.53 -0.22 0.21
C LEU A 56 10.70 0.06 1.15
N LYS A 57 11.90 -0.44 0.83
CA LYS A 57 13.11 -0.18 1.61
C LYS A 57 13.56 1.28 1.54
N GLU A 58 13.49 1.89 0.35
CA GLU A 58 13.82 3.31 0.17
C GLU A 58 12.87 4.23 0.97
N HIS A 59 11.62 3.80 1.16
CA HIS A 59 10.59 4.56 1.85
C HIS A 59 10.20 3.97 3.21
N GLU A 60 11.02 3.13 3.84
CA GLU A 60 10.66 2.40 5.07
C GLU A 60 10.32 3.32 6.26
N ASP A 61 10.94 4.50 6.32
CA ASP A 61 10.64 5.52 7.34
C ASP A 61 9.26 6.18 7.16
N ARG A 62 8.74 6.13 5.92
CA ARG A 62 7.54 6.85 5.49
C ARG A 62 6.34 5.93 5.24
N LEU A 63 6.57 4.70 4.80
CA LEU A 63 5.56 3.79 4.29
C LEU A 63 5.68 2.43 4.99
N GLU A 64 4.64 2.05 5.71
CA GLU A 64 4.54 0.77 6.40
C GLU A 64 3.36 -0.03 5.85
N LEU A 65 3.62 -1.24 5.36
CA LEU A 65 2.59 -2.16 4.90
C LEU A 65 2.25 -3.15 6.02
N VAL A 66 0.97 -3.22 6.37
CA VAL A 66 0.44 -4.16 7.36
C VAL A 66 -0.54 -5.10 6.65
N PHE A 67 -0.33 -6.39 6.78
CA PHE A 67 -1.17 -7.40 6.13
C PHE A 67 -2.22 -7.95 7.07
N CYS A 68 -3.48 -7.94 6.64
CA CYS A 68 -4.57 -8.61 7.34
C CYS A 68 -4.44 -10.12 7.18
N HIS A 69 -3.88 -10.78 8.20
CA HIS A 69 -4.01 -12.22 8.36
C HIS A 69 -5.43 -12.55 8.86
N HIS A 70 -6.20 -13.28 8.07
CA HIS A 70 -7.42 -13.93 8.57
C HIS A 70 -7.01 -14.96 9.63
N THR A 71 -6.97 -14.53 10.89
CA THR A 71 -6.86 -15.45 12.02
C THR A 71 -8.28 -15.75 12.46
N VAL A 72 -8.89 -16.79 11.88
CA VAL A 72 -10.02 -17.44 12.55
C VAL A 72 -9.41 -18.15 13.75
N ARG A 73 -9.42 -17.49 14.92
CA ARG A 73 -9.10 -18.17 16.18
C ARG A 73 -10.27 -19.12 16.44
N ASN A 74 -10.00 -20.41 16.31
CA ASN A 74 -10.88 -21.47 16.79
C ASN A 74 -10.46 -21.87 18.20
#